data_AF-A0A7C5GBW6-F1
#
_entry.id   AF-A0A7C5GBW6-F1
#
_cell.length_a   1.000
_cell.length_b   1.000
_cell.length_c   1.000
_cell.angle_alpha   90.00
_cell.angle_beta   90.00
_cell.angle_gamma   90.00
#
_symmetry.space_group_name_H-M   'P 1'
#
loop_
_entity.id
_entity.type
_entity.pdbx_description
1 polymer ?
#
loop_
_entity_poly.entity_id
_entity_poly.type
_entity_poly.pdbx_seq_one_letter_code
_entity_poly.pdbx_strand_id
1 'polypeptide(L)'
;FGEGRRSTFTVGTQLFSMQRVDAFGTGGALSVEVPFNMYGDVPGRLHVVTDVGSRVVETEIVDQYLLEFDGFARSITEKIEVPTPVSDAIANMAVLDAIFASAESGNWVRVQKY
;
A
#
# COMPACT_ATOMS: atom_id res chain seq x y z
N PHE A 1 -10.91 -6.48 3.24
CA PHE A 1 -10.29 -7.33 2.20
C PHE A 1 -11.24 -8.36 1.59
N GLY A 2 -12.22 -8.90 2.34
CA GLY A 2 -13.25 -9.80 1.78
C GLY A 2 -12.71 -11.20 1.45
N GLU A 3 -13.60 -12.17 1.24
CA GLU A 3 -13.25 -13.53 0.76
C GLU A 3 -12.14 -14.23 1.60
N GLY A 4 -12.15 -14.03 2.92
CA GLY A 4 -11.17 -14.63 3.83
C GLY A 4 -9.78 -13.99 3.81
N ARG A 5 -9.53 -12.98 2.97
CA ARG A 5 -8.27 -12.23 2.96
C ARG A 5 -8.17 -11.33 4.19
N ARG A 6 -6.94 -11.13 4.68
CA ARG A 6 -6.64 -10.27 5.83
C ARG A 6 -5.36 -9.47 5.61
N SER A 7 -5.26 -8.34 6.29
CA SER A 7 -4.02 -7.60 6.47
C SER A 7 -3.83 -7.33 7.96
N THR A 8 -2.60 -7.38 8.42
CA THR A 8 -2.19 -7.02 9.78
C THR A 8 -0.98 -6.12 9.66
N PHE A 9 -0.97 -5.04 10.41
CA PHE A 9 0.12 -4.08 10.41
C PHE A 9 0.29 -3.46 11.80
N THR A 10 1.50 -2.94 12.05
CA THR A 10 1.85 -2.19 13.26
C THR A 10 2.46 -0.87 12.82
N VAL A 11 2.04 0.22 13.46
CA VAL A 11 2.62 1.55 13.28
C VAL A 11 3.09 2.05 14.64
N GLY A 12 4.27 2.65 14.71
CA GLY A 12 4.81 3.21 15.94
C GLY A 12 5.73 4.39 15.68
N THR A 13 5.54 5.48 16.43
CA THR A 13 6.33 6.71 16.31
C THR A 13 7.52 6.77 17.28
N GLN A 14 7.66 5.75 18.15
CA GLN A 14 8.73 5.63 19.15
C GLN A 14 9.53 4.32 18.98
N LEU A 15 9.51 3.77 17.76
CA LEU A 15 10.29 2.58 17.38
C LEU A 15 11.40 3.00 16.41
N PHE A 16 12.36 2.11 16.20
CA PHE A 16 13.34 2.31 15.12
C PHE A 16 12.63 2.42 13.76
N SER A 17 13.07 3.35 12.92
CA SER A 17 12.45 3.60 11.63
C SER A 17 12.61 2.41 10.70
N MET A 18 11.51 1.72 10.45
CA MET A 18 11.42 0.66 9.45
C MET A 18 10.07 0.69 8.76
N GLN A 19 10.05 0.11 7.57
CA GLN A 19 8.85 -0.09 6.76
C GLN A 19 9.00 -1.43 6.08
N ARG A 20 7.87 -2.09 5.87
CA ARG A 20 7.84 -3.39 5.21
C ARG A 20 6.40 -3.67 4.78
N VAL A 21 6.25 -4.15 3.56
CA VAL A 21 4.99 -4.74 3.09
C VAL A 21 5.31 -6.15 2.61
N ASP A 22 4.64 -7.12 3.21
CA ASP A 22 4.67 -8.51 2.77
C ASP A 22 3.28 -8.91 2.26
N ALA A 23 3.24 -9.57 1.11
CA ALA A 23 2.05 -10.20 0.58
C ALA A 23 2.27 -11.70 0.48
N PHE A 24 1.32 -12.48 1.00
CA PHE A 24 1.38 -13.94 1.04
C PHE A 24 0.23 -14.53 0.22
N GLY A 25 0.58 -15.32 -0.79
CA GLY A 25 -0.34 -16.06 -1.63
C GLY A 25 -0.12 -17.56 -1.52
N THR A 26 -0.97 -18.33 -2.19
CA THR A 26 -0.86 -19.81 -2.24
C THR A 26 0.34 -20.29 -3.04
N GLY A 27 0.85 -19.49 -3.98
CA GLY A 27 2.00 -19.82 -4.82
C GLY A 27 3.32 -19.17 -4.40
N GLY A 28 3.34 -18.40 -3.30
CA GLY A 28 4.55 -17.70 -2.88
C GLY A 28 4.31 -16.47 -2.01
N ALA A 29 5.38 -15.72 -1.80
CA ALA A 29 5.39 -14.48 -1.03
C ALA A 29 6.16 -13.38 -1.77
N LEU A 30 5.79 -12.13 -1.49
CA LEU A 30 6.40 -10.92 -2.01
C LEU A 30 6.75 -10.00 -0.83
N SER A 31 7.95 -9.46 -0.78
CA SER A 31 8.35 -8.42 0.17
C SER A 31 8.87 -7.19 -0.58
N VAL A 32 8.35 -6.01 -0.24
CA VAL A 32 8.83 -4.72 -0.76
C VAL A 32 9.76 -4.09 0.28
N GLU A 33 11.00 -3.78 -0.10
CA GLU A 33 12.01 -3.24 0.84
C GLU A 33 11.67 -1.83 1.34
N VAL A 34 11.26 -0.94 0.44
CA VAL A 34 10.97 0.47 0.71
C VAL A 34 9.59 0.80 0.12
N PRO A 35 8.48 0.41 0.77
CA PRO A 35 7.13 0.50 0.21
C PRO A 35 6.51 1.91 0.16
N PHE A 36 6.96 2.88 0.96
CA PHE A 36 6.24 4.15 1.11
C PHE A 36 7.02 5.38 0.64
N ASN A 37 8.31 5.48 1.00
CA ASN A 37 9.18 6.61 0.63
C ASN A 37 10.36 6.13 -0.23
N MET A 38 10.05 5.47 -1.35
CA MET A 38 11.05 4.98 -2.29
C MET A 38 11.88 6.14 -2.85
N TYR A 39 13.18 5.89 -3.05
CA TYR A 39 14.10 6.83 -3.68
C TYR A 39 13.81 6.93 -5.18
N GLY A 40 13.90 8.13 -5.75
CA GLY A 40 13.63 8.37 -7.17
C GLY A 40 14.81 8.09 -8.12
N ASP A 41 15.99 7.78 -7.58
CA ASP A 41 17.26 7.68 -8.30
C ASP A 41 17.91 6.28 -8.26
N VAL A 42 17.27 5.31 -7.61
CA VAL A 42 17.68 3.90 -7.58
C VAL A 42 16.49 2.98 -7.82
N PRO A 43 16.71 1.77 -8.35
CA PRO A 43 15.60 0.84 -8.56
C PRO A 43 15.01 0.37 -7.22
N GLY A 44 13.68 0.27 -7.16
CA GLY A 44 12.99 -0.40 -6.06
C GLY A 44 13.27 -1.90 -6.11
N ARG A 45 13.47 -2.52 -4.96
CA ARG A 45 13.73 -3.97 -4.85
C ARG A 45 12.57 -4.71 -4.21
N LEU A 46 12.12 -5.75 -4.91
CA LEU A 46 11.09 -6.66 -4.44
C LEU A 46 11.68 -8.07 -4.32
N HIS A 47 11.54 -8.69 -3.15
CA HIS A 47 11.92 -10.10 -2.95
C HIS A 47 10.72 -10.98 -3.26
N VAL A 48 10.86 -11.86 -4.24
CA VAL A 48 9.84 -12.83 -4.64
C VAL A 48 10.30 -14.22 -4.25
N VAL A 49 9.48 -14.94 -3.49
CA VAL A 49 9.75 -16.32 -3.06
C VAL A 49 8.64 -17.22 -3.56
N THR A 50 9.01 -18.34 -4.18
CA THR A 50 8.11 -19.39 -4.70
C THR A 50 8.63 -20.75 -4.27
N ASP A 51 7.92 -21.82 -4.64
CA ASP A 51 8.38 -23.21 -4.46
C ASP A 51 9.66 -23.55 -5.25
N VAL A 52 9.92 -22.84 -6.36
CA VAL A 52 11.14 -22.98 -7.17
C VAL A 52 12.35 -22.31 -6.51
N GLY A 53 12.15 -21.22 -5.77
CA GLY A 53 13.23 -20.46 -5.13
C GLY A 53 12.91 -18.99 -4.92
N SER A 54 13.94 -18.22 -4.57
CA SER A 54 13.87 -16.77 -4.34
C SER A 54 14.59 -15.98 -5.42
N ARG A 55 14.09 -14.78 -5.72
CA ARG A 55 14.74 -13.80 -6.61
C ARG A 55 14.43 -12.38 -6.19
N VAL A 56 15.29 -11.46 -6.59
CA VAL A 56 15.04 -10.02 -6.50
C VAL A 56 14.52 -9.54 -7.86
N VAL A 57 13.43 -8.79 -7.84
CA VAL A 57 12.89 -8.05 -8.98
C VAL A 57 13.15 -6.58 -8.73
N GLU A 58 13.72 -5.91 -9.72
CA GLU A 58 14.00 -4.48 -9.68
C GLU A 58 12.96 -3.71 -10.51
N THR A 59 12.49 -2.58 -9.99
CA THR A 59 11.66 -1.64 -10.75
C THR A 59 12.51 -0.80 -11.69
N GLU A 60 11.87 -0.10 -12.62
CA GLU A 60 12.54 1.02 -13.28
C GLU A 60 12.92 2.10 -12.26
N ILE A 61 13.95 2.89 -12.59
CA ILE A 61 14.35 4.06 -11.80
C ILE A 61 13.36 5.18 -12.15
N VAL A 62 12.48 5.48 -11.20
CA VAL A 62 11.42 6.49 -11.36
C VAL A 62 11.22 7.26 -10.07
N ASP A 63 10.93 8.55 -10.19
CA ASP A 63 10.46 9.36 -9.06
C ASP A 63 8.94 9.18 -8.91
N GLN A 64 8.52 8.49 -7.84
CA GLN A 64 7.10 8.21 -7.59
C GLN A 64 6.24 9.46 -7.45
N TYR A 65 6.79 10.57 -6.94
CA TYR A 65 6.05 11.82 -6.80
C TYR A 65 5.91 12.52 -8.14
N LEU A 66 6.94 12.46 -8.99
CA LEU A 66 6.83 12.96 -10.36
C LEU A 66 5.76 12.18 -11.14
N LEU A 67 5.73 10.85 -11.02
CA LEU A 67 4.70 10.01 -11.64
C LEU A 67 3.29 10.35 -11.14
N GLU A 68 3.13 10.67 -9.86
CA GLU A 68 1.86 11.13 -9.29
C GLU A 68 1.39 12.44 -9.94
N PHE A 69 2.28 13.44 -10.03
CA PHE A 69 1.97 14.73 -10.65
C PHE A 69 1.71 14.60 -12.16
N ASP A 70 2.49 13.78 -12.87
CA ASP A 70 2.28 13.50 -14.29
C ASP A 70 0.93 12.82 -14.52
N GLY A 71 0.57 11.85 -13.68
CA GLY A 71 -0.73 11.18 -13.72
C GLY A 71 -1.87 12.17 -13.54
N PHE A 72 -1.77 13.07 -12.56
CA PHE A 72 -2.77 14.12 -12.33
C PHE A 72 -2.86 15.13 -13.48
N ALA A 73 -1.72 15.64 -13.97
CA ALA A 73 -1.67 16.60 -15.08
C ALA A 73 -2.24 15.99 -16.38
N ARG A 74 -1.97 14.71 -16.63
CA ARG A 74 -2.56 13.96 -17.74
C ARG A 74 -4.08 13.86 -17.61
N SER A 75 -4.60 13.55 -16.42
CA SER A 75 -6.05 13.48 -16.19
C SER A 75 -6.77 14.79 -16.52
N ILE A 76 -6.16 15.94 -16.18
CA ILE A 76 -6.71 17.25 -16.56
C ILE A 76 -6.68 17.43 -18.09
N THR A 77 -5.54 17.20 -18.71
CA THR A 77 -5.29 17.52 -20.12
C THR A 77 -6.11 16.62 -21.05
N GLU A 78 -6.18 15.33 -20.74
CA GLU A 78 -6.88 14.32 -21.52
C GLU A 78 -8.35 14.15 -21.09
N LYS A 79 -8.79 14.82 -20.02
CA LYS A 79 -10.15 14.72 -19.45
C LYS A 79 -10.51 13.28 -19.08
N ILE A 80 -9.56 12.56 -18.49
CA ILE A 80 -9.76 11.21 -17.95
C ILE A 80 -9.84 11.26 -16.42
N GLU A 81 -10.27 10.17 -15.80
CA GLU A 81 -10.29 10.06 -14.35
C GLU A 81 -8.88 10.19 -13.75
N VAL A 82 -8.80 10.72 -12.53
CA VAL A 82 -7.54 10.75 -11.77
C VAL A 82 -7.15 9.34 -11.33
N PRO A 83 -5.84 9.02 -11.21
CA PRO A 83 -5.40 7.69 -10.77
C PRO A 83 -5.89 7.30 -9.37
N THR A 84 -6.14 8.29 -8.51
CA THR A 84 -6.57 8.14 -7.12
C THR A 84 -7.84 8.99 -6.87
N PRO A 85 -9.04 8.47 -7.18
CA PRO A 85 -10.28 9.22 -6.98
C PRO A 85 -10.55 9.48 -5.50
N VAL A 86 -11.32 10.53 -5.20
CA VAL A 86 -11.67 10.91 -3.82
C VAL A 86 -12.37 9.80 -3.03
N SER A 87 -13.07 8.89 -3.72
CA SER A 87 -13.69 7.70 -3.12
C SER A 87 -12.66 6.82 -2.39
N ASP A 88 -11.43 6.74 -2.89
CA ASP A 88 -10.36 5.96 -2.25
C ASP A 88 -9.93 6.61 -0.94
N ALA A 89 -9.84 7.95 -0.91
CA ALA A 89 -9.54 8.69 0.31
C ALA A 89 -10.64 8.50 1.36
N ILE A 90 -11.92 8.56 0.95
CA ILE A 90 -13.07 8.31 1.82
C ILE A 90 -13.04 6.88 2.38
N ALA A 91 -12.74 5.89 1.54
CA ALA A 91 -12.60 4.50 1.97
C ALA A 91 -11.43 4.31 2.95
N ASN A 92 -10.30 4.97 2.73
CA ASN A 92 -9.16 4.95 3.65
C ASN A 92 -9.53 5.56 5.01
N MET A 93 -10.24 6.69 5.03
CA MET A 93 -10.71 7.30 6.28
C MET A 93 -11.71 6.40 7.02
N ALA A 94 -12.62 5.73 6.31
CA ALA A 94 -13.56 4.78 6.91
C ALA A 94 -12.84 3.62 7.64
N VAL A 95 -11.68 3.18 7.12
CA VAL A 95 -10.85 2.16 7.77
C VAL A 95 -10.21 2.72 9.04
N LEU A 96 -9.68 3.95 9.01
CA LEU A 96 -9.10 4.59 10.19
C LEU A 96 -10.15 4.79 11.29
N ASP A 97 -11.34 5.27 10.95
CA ASP A 97 -12.46 5.42 11.90
C ASP A 97 -12.81 4.09 12.58
N ALA A 98 -12.88 3.00 11.79
CA ALA A 98 -13.16 1.67 12.30
C ALA A 98 -12.04 1.15 13.22
N ILE A 99 -10.77 1.47 12.94
CA ILE A 99 -9.63 1.11 13.81
C ILE A 99 -9.75 1.80 15.17
N PHE A 100 -10.05 3.10 15.19
CA PHE A 100 -10.24 3.84 16.45
C PHE A 100 -11.43 3.29 17.25
N ALA A 101 -12.58 3.10 16.61
CA ALA A 101 -13.76 2.53 17.26
C ALA A 101 -13.53 1.09 17.78
N SER A 102 -12.74 0.28 17.06
CA SER A 102 -12.38 -1.07 17.49
C SER A 102 -11.47 -1.04 18.72
N ALA A 103 -10.52 -0.11 18.76
CA ALA A 103 -9.62 0.06 19.91
C ALA A 103 -10.37 0.52 21.17
N GLU A 104 -11.31 1.46 21.04
CA GLU A 104 -12.13 1.94 22.15
C GLU A 104 -13.10 0.88 22.69
N SER A 105 -13.72 0.11 21.80
CA SER A 105 -14.73 -0.89 22.18
C SER A 105 -14.15 -2.25 22.57
N GLY A 106 -12.89 -2.55 22.21
CA GLY A 106 -12.29 -3.87 22.38
C GLY A 106 -12.92 -4.98 21.53
N ASN A 107 -13.68 -4.62 20.49
CA ASN A 107 -14.46 -5.55 19.67
C ASN A 107 -14.18 -5.37 18.17
N TRP A 108 -14.62 -6.35 17.37
CA TRP A 108 -14.62 -6.23 15.91
C TRP A 108 -15.60 -5.15 15.45
N VAL A 109 -15.11 -4.18 14.67
CA VAL A 109 -15.94 -3.12 14.08
C VAL A 109 -15.98 -3.28 12.57
N ARG A 110 -17.19 -3.16 12.00
CA ARG A 110 -17.39 -3.17 10.55
C ARG A 110 -17.00 -1.82 9.96
N VAL A 111 -16.16 -1.84 8.93
CA VAL A 111 -15.84 -0.63 8.14
C VAL A 111 -17.11 -0.13 7.44
N GLN A 112 -17.43 1.15 7.64
CA GLN A 112 -18.57 1.80 7.00
C GLN A 112 -18.33 1.95 5.49
N LYS A 113 -19.42 1.94 4.72
CA LYS A 113 -19.40 2.26 3.30
C LYS A 113 -20.20 3.54 3.11
N TYR A 114 -19.58 4.56 2.54
CA TYR A 114 -20.19 5.83 2.20
C TYR A 114 -20.65 5.83 0.74
#